data_AF-A0A0E0R542-F1
#
_entry.id   AF-A0A0E0R542-F1
#
_cell.length_a   1.000
_cell.length_b   1.000
_cell.length_c   1.000
_cell.angle_alpha   90.00
_cell.angle_beta   90.00
_cell.angle_gamma   90.00
#
_symmetry.space_group_name_H-M   'P 1'
#
loop_
_entity.id
_entity.type
_entity.pdbx_description
1 polymer ?
#
loop_
_entity_poly.entity_id
_entity_poly.type
_entity_poly.pdbx_seq_one_letter_code
_entity_poly.pdbx_strand_id
1 'polypeptide(L)'
;MVKHCINEFIRKHDVAEESIRSNQKAIRRLRSACERAKRLLSFTAQTSIETSIEVDSLHDGVDFCAKMSRSRFEELNKELFGRCVKAVEKCLEDAKMDKGDVHDVVLM
;
A
#
# COMPACT_ATOMS: atom_id res chain seq x y z
N MET A 1 0.11 -1.09 2.82
CA MET A 1 1.44 -1.71 2.57
C MET A 1 2.43 -1.57 3.72
N VAL A 2 2.87 -0.37 4.12
CA VAL A 2 3.86 -0.21 5.23
C VAL A 2 3.41 -0.92 6.51
N LYS A 3 2.16 -0.72 6.94
CA LYS A 3 1.57 -1.43 8.09
C LYS A 3 1.61 -2.95 7.93
N HIS A 4 1.35 -3.45 6.73
CA HIS A 4 1.41 -4.88 6.43
C HIS A 4 2.84 -5.42 6.58
N CYS A 5 3.85 -4.71 6.05
CA CYS A 5 5.25 -5.08 6.20
C CYS A 5 5.71 -5.07 7.67
N ILE A 6 5.27 -4.09 8.46
CA ILE A 6 5.55 -4.04 9.91
C ILE A 6 4.94 -5.26 10.61
N ASN A 7 3.66 -5.56 10.33
CA ASN A 7 2.99 -6.72 10.94
C ASN A 7 3.63 -8.05 10.54
N GLU A 8 4.08 -8.19 9.28
CA GLU A 8 4.81 -9.37 8.81
C GLU A 8 6.15 -9.51 9.55
N PHE A 9 6.89 -8.42 9.76
CA PHE A 9 8.15 -8.44 10.49
C PHE A 9 7.95 -8.82 11.96
N ILE A 10 6.95 -8.23 12.62
CA ILE A 10 6.54 -8.58 14.00
C ILE A 10 6.24 -10.08 14.12
N ARG A 11 5.44 -10.62 13.19
CA ARG A 11 5.09 -12.05 13.18
C ARG A 11 6.28 -12.97 12.95
N LYS A 12 7.23 -12.58 12.11
CA LYS A 12 8.41 -13.41 11.77
C LYS A 12 9.49 -13.40 12.85
N HIS A 13 9.67 -12.27 13.54
CA HIS A 13 10.77 -12.06 14.47
C HIS A 13 10.33 -11.94 15.94
N ASP A 14 9.04 -12.12 16.23
CA ASP A 14 8.44 -12.04 17.57
C ASP A 14 8.86 -10.78 18.36
N VAL A 15 8.83 -9.64 17.67
CA VAL A 15 9.27 -8.34 18.20
C VAL A 15 8.07 -7.45 18.50
N ALA A 16 8.15 -6.72 19.62
CA ALA A 16 7.09 -5.80 20.01
C ALA A 16 6.90 -4.67 18.98
N GLU A 17 5.64 -4.34 18.67
CA GLU A 17 5.29 -3.29 17.71
C GLU A 17 5.92 -1.93 18.08
N GLU A 18 5.99 -1.64 19.37
CA GLU A 18 6.55 -0.39 19.90
C GLU A 18 8.05 -0.26 19.58
N SER A 19 8.79 -1.37 19.57
CA SER A 19 10.22 -1.37 19.27
C SER A 19 10.52 -0.95 17.83
N ILE A 20 9.65 -1.31 16.88
CA ILE A 20 9.78 -0.89 15.47
C ILE A 20 9.30 0.56 15.31
N ARG A 21 8.21 0.93 16.00
CA ARG A 21 7.63 2.28 15.94
C ARG A 21 8.54 3.36 16.53
N SER A 22 9.35 3.01 17.53
CA SER A 22 10.34 3.90 18.12
C SER A 22 11.47 4.24 17.15
N ASN A 23 11.84 3.33 16.24
CA ASN A 23 12.91 3.56 15.26
C ASN A 23 12.41 4.30 14.01
N GLN A 24 12.31 5.63 14.12
CA GLN A 24 11.88 6.50 13.01
C GLN A 24 12.75 6.38 11.75
N LYS A 25 14.05 6.07 11.88
CA LYS A 25 14.96 5.89 10.75
C LYS A 25 14.61 4.62 9.96
N ALA A 26 14.34 3.52 10.66
CA ALA A 26 13.87 2.28 10.06
C ALA A 26 12.54 2.46 9.33
N ILE A 27 11.57 3.14 9.95
CA ILE A 27 10.27 3.41 9.33
C ILE A 27 10.42 4.25 8.05
N ARG A 28 11.33 5.23 8.03
CA ARG A 28 11.62 6.04 6.83
C ARG A 28 12.16 5.17 5.70
N ARG A 29 13.14 4.29 5.96
CA ARG A 29 13.68 3.36 4.96
C ARG A 29 12.60 2.42 4.43
N LEU A 30 11.78 1.86 5.33
CA LEU A 30 10.66 1.00 4.97
C LEU A 30 9.61 1.72 4.12
N ARG A 31 9.29 2.98 4.44
CA ARG A 31 8.40 3.82 3.62
C ARG A 31 8.97 4.02 2.22
N SER A 32 10.26 4.34 2.09
CA SER A 32 10.90 4.50 0.78
C SER A 32 10.90 3.21 -0.03
N ALA A 33 11.20 2.06 0.58
CA ALA A 33 11.15 0.76 -0.08
C ALA A 33 9.73 0.41 -0.53
N CYS A 34 8.73 0.63 0.35
CA CYS A 34 7.33 0.47 0.01
C CYS A 34 6.91 1.43 -1.13
N GLU A 35 7.39 2.66 -1.14
CA GLU A 35 7.04 3.63 -2.17
C GLU A 35 7.53 3.19 -3.56
N ARG A 36 8.77 2.68 -3.65
CA ARG A 36 9.29 2.06 -4.88
C ARG A 36 8.47 0.85 -5.32
N ALA A 37 8.19 -0.07 -4.40
CA ALA A 37 7.38 -1.25 -4.70
C ALA A 37 5.97 -0.86 -5.18
N LYS A 38 5.35 0.14 -4.55
CA LYS A 38 4.04 0.67 -4.95
C LYS A 38 4.09 1.19 -6.38
N ARG A 39 5.10 2.00 -6.74
CA ARG A 39 5.26 2.51 -8.11
C ARG A 39 5.36 1.37 -9.12
N LEU A 40 6.17 0.36 -8.85
CA LEU A 40 6.34 -0.77 -9.76
C LEU A 40 5.04 -1.56 -9.94
N LEU A 41 4.32 -1.82 -8.84
CA LEU A 41 3.05 -2.55 -8.84
C LEU A 41 1.91 -1.75 -9.51
N SER A 42 1.96 -0.40 -9.45
CA SER A 42 0.98 0.47 -10.10
C SER A 42 1.28 0.77 -11.57
N PHE A 43 2.56 0.77 -11.97
CA PHE A 43 2.95 1.13 -13.33
C PHE A 43 2.69 0.00 -14.33
N THR A 44 2.95 -1.24 -13.96
CA THR A 44 2.93 -2.31 -14.95
C THR A 44 1.58 -3.02 -15.04
N ALA A 45 1.03 -3.07 -16.27
CA ALA A 45 -0.24 -3.72 -16.59
C ALA A 45 -0.23 -5.26 -16.41
N GLN A 46 0.92 -5.86 -16.13
CA GLN A 46 1.09 -7.30 -16.03
C GLN A 46 0.69 -7.80 -14.64
N THR A 47 -0.36 -8.62 -14.59
CA THR A 47 -1.00 -9.13 -13.35
C THR A 47 -0.05 -9.99 -12.49
N SER A 48 1.01 -10.54 -13.08
CA SER A 48 1.94 -11.50 -12.45
C SER A 48 3.17 -10.86 -11.81
N ILE A 49 3.22 -9.54 -11.63
CA ILE A 49 4.40 -8.89 -11.07
C ILE A 49 4.43 -9.08 -9.56
N GLU A 50 5.47 -9.80 -9.13
CA GLU A 50 5.97 -9.83 -7.76
C GLU A 50 7.16 -8.87 -7.65
N THR A 51 7.19 -8.09 -6.58
CA THR A 51 8.33 -7.22 -6.24
C THR A 51 8.81 -7.54 -4.84
N SER A 52 10.13 -7.56 -4.64
CA SER A 52 10.72 -7.69 -3.31
C SER A 52 10.83 -6.31 -2.65
N ILE A 53 10.35 -6.23 -1.42
CA ILE A 53 10.54 -5.11 -0.50
C ILE A 53 11.69 -5.50 0.42
N GLU A 54 12.84 -4.89 0.19
CA GLU A 54 14.09 -5.15 0.92
C GLU A 54 14.50 -3.90 1.71
N VAL A 55 14.84 -4.11 2.98
CA VAL A 55 15.35 -3.07 3.88
C VAL A 55 16.43 -3.65 4.77
N ASP A 56 17.66 -3.17 4.61
CA ASP A 56 18.77 -3.60 5.47
C ASP A 56 18.62 -3.04 6.89
N SER A 57 18.95 -3.85 7.89
CA SER A 57 18.96 -3.50 9.31
C SER A 57 17.69 -2.75 9.72
N LEU A 58 16.53 -3.35 9.49
CA LEU A 58 15.23 -2.78 9.81
C LEU A 58 15.07 -2.60 11.33
N HIS A 59 15.47 -3.58 12.13
CA HIS A 59 15.46 -3.48 13.59
C HIS A 59 16.57 -4.35 14.18
N ASP A 60 17.35 -3.83 15.14
CA ASP A 60 18.43 -4.55 15.82
C ASP A 60 19.38 -5.34 14.89
N GLY A 61 19.71 -4.76 13.72
CA GLY A 61 20.58 -5.38 12.73
C GLY A 61 19.93 -6.49 11.88
N VAL A 62 18.64 -6.75 12.06
CA VAL A 62 17.88 -7.73 11.27
C VAL A 62 17.41 -7.11 9.95
N ASP A 63 17.75 -7.76 8.85
CA ASP A 63 17.30 -7.38 7.51
C ASP A 63 15.85 -7.83 7.28
N PHE A 64 15.10 -7.02 6.54
CA PHE A 64 13.74 -7.36 6.14
C PHE A 64 13.66 -7.61 4.64
N CYS A 65 13.11 -8.77 4.28
CA CYS A 65 12.73 -9.09 2.91
C CYS A 65 11.30 -9.65 2.88
N ALA A 66 10.45 -9.05 2.05
CA ALA A 66 9.10 -9.53 1.80
C ALA A 66 8.75 -9.40 0.31
N LYS A 67 8.07 -10.40 -0.23
CA LYS A 67 7.52 -10.34 -1.59
C LYS A 67 6.12 -9.76 -1.57
N MET A 68 5.80 -8.92 -2.53
CA MET A 68 4.49 -8.32 -2.73
C MET A 68 4.05 -8.54 -4.18
N SER A 69 2.90 -9.19 -4.36
CA SER A 69 2.25 -9.29 -5.68
C SER A 69 1.25 -8.15 -5.88
N ARG A 70 0.88 -7.90 -7.15
CA ARG A 70 -0.18 -6.95 -7.49
C ARG A 70 -1.53 -7.31 -6.85
N SER A 71 -1.91 -8.58 -6.90
CA SER A 71 -3.17 -9.06 -6.29
C SER A 71 -3.22 -8.79 -4.78
N ARG A 72 -2.12 -9.06 -4.07
CA ARG A 72 -2.01 -8.77 -2.64
C ARG A 72 -2.05 -7.27 -2.37
N PHE A 73 -1.41 -6.47 -3.22
CA PHE A 73 -1.46 -5.01 -3.11
C PHE A 73 -2.89 -4.48 -3.31
N GLU A 74 -3.62 -4.95 -4.31
CA GLU A 74 -5.01 -4.56 -4.55
C GLU A 74 -5.92 -4.99 -3.39
N GLU A 75 -5.73 -6.20 -2.85
CA GLU A 75 -6.43 -6.70 -1.66
C GLU A 75 -6.21 -5.78 -0.44
N LEU A 76 -4.96 -5.40 -0.16
CA LEU A 76 -4.60 -4.50 0.95
C LEU A 76 -5.21 -3.10 0.83
N ASN A 77 -5.57 -2.66 -0.38
CA ASN A 77 -6.15 -1.34 -0.63
C ASN A 77 -7.66 -1.39 -0.95
N LYS A 78 -8.28 -2.57 -0.97
CA LYS A 78 -9.68 -2.77 -1.35
C LYS A 78 -10.66 -1.89 -0.58
N GLU A 79 -10.46 -1.78 0.74
CA GLU A 79 -11.29 -0.92 1.59
C GLU A 79 -11.17 0.57 1.22
N LEU A 80 -9.94 1.04 0.92
CA LEU A 80 -9.69 2.42 0.50
C LEU A 80 -10.36 2.70 -0.85
N PHE A 81 -10.24 1.78 -1.81
CA PHE A 81 -10.92 1.93 -3.10
C PHE A 81 -12.44 1.96 -2.95
N GLY A 82 -13.00 1.12 -2.07
CA GLY A 82 -14.44 1.17 -1.76
C GLY A 82 -14.88 2.51 -1.18
N ARG A 83 -14.06 3.14 -0.34
CA ARG A 83 -14.33 4.50 0.17
C ARG A 83 -14.25 5.56 -0.92
N CYS A 84 -13.32 5.44 -1.88
CA CYS A 84 -13.25 6.34 -3.03
C CYS A 84 -14.51 6.24 -3.90
N VAL A 85 -14.99 5.02 -4.18
CA VAL A 85 -16.23 4.81 -4.93
C VAL A 85 -17.42 5.46 -4.24
N LYS A 86 -17.58 5.25 -2.93
CA LYS A 86 -18.64 5.90 -2.14
C LYS A 86 -18.58 7.43 -2.18
N ALA A 87 -17.38 8.01 -2.18
CA ALA A 87 -17.22 9.45 -2.28
C ALA A 87 -17.64 9.99 -3.66
N VAL A 88 -17.35 9.24 -4.74
CA VAL A 88 -17.79 9.58 -6.09
C VAL A 88 -19.30 9.45 -6.23
N GLU A 89 -19.89 8.38 -5.69
CA GLU A 89 -21.34 8.18 -5.68
C GLU A 89 -22.06 9.33 -4.95
N LYS A 90 -21.56 9.71 -3.76
CA LYS A 90 -22.09 10.86 -3.04
C LYS A 90 -21.96 12.17 -3.81
N CYS A 91 -20.84 12.39 -4.51
CA CYS A 91 -20.64 13.58 -5.33
C CYS A 91 -21.69 13.68 -6.46
N LEU A 92 -22.00 12.55 -7.11
CA LEU A 92 -23.06 12.49 -8.13
C LEU A 92 -24.45 12.72 -7.53
N GLU A 93 -24.74 12.14 -6.36
CA GLU A 93 -25.99 12.38 -5.62
C GLU A 93 -26.17 13.86 -5.26
N ASP A 94 -25.13 14.49 -4.71
CA ASP A 94 -25.12 15.91 -4.35
C ASP A 94 -25.32 16.81 -5.59
N ALA A 95 -24.80 16.38 -6.74
CA ALA A 95 -24.99 17.03 -8.04
C ALA A 95 -26.34 16.70 -8.71
N LYS A 96 -27.11 15.76 -8.17
CA LYS A 96 -28.35 15.21 -8.77
C LYS A 96 -28.14 14.68 -10.18
N MET A 97 -26.99 14.04 -10.41
CA MET A 97 -26.61 13.46 -11.70
C MET A 97 -26.55 11.95 -11.59
N ASP A 98 -26.96 11.26 -12.65
CA ASP A 98 -26.74 9.83 -12.81
C ASP A 98 -25.35 9.55 -13.39
N LYS A 99 -24.87 8.30 -13.22
CA LYS A 99 -23.56 7.88 -13.77
C LYS A 99 -23.47 8.07 -15.30
N GLY A 100 -24.61 8.05 -16.00
CA GLY A 100 -24.70 8.27 -17.44
C GLY A 100 -24.58 9.73 -17.89
N ASP A 101 -24.74 10.69 -16.96
CA ASP A 101 -24.62 12.12 -17.28
C ASP A 101 -23.16 12.60 -17.31
N VAL A 102 -22.23 11.73 -16.91
CA VAL A 102 -20.79 12.01 -16.93
C VAL A 102 -20.24 11.78 -18.33
N HIS A 103 -19.79 12.85 -18.96
CA HIS A 103 -19.27 12.81 -20.33
C HIS A 103 -17.77 12.47 -20.38
N ASP A 104 -17.00 12.96 -19.41
CA ASP A 104 -15.55 12.78 -19.35
C ASP A 104 -15.07 12.56 -17.91
N VAL A 105 -14.04 11.72 -17.77
CA VAL A 105 -13.35 11.47 -16.50
C VAL A 105 -11.87 11.79 -16.68
N VAL A 106 -11.42 12.87 -16.04
CA VAL A 106 -10.01 13.27 -16.04
C VAL A 106 -9.32 12.72 -14.79
N LEU A 107 -8.31 11.87 -14.99
CA LEU A 107 -7.43 11.34 -13.94
C LEU A 107 -6.06 12.03 -14.09
N MET A 108 -5.56 12.63 -13.01
CA MET A 108 -4.23 13.28 -12.93
C MET A 108 -3.28 12.52 -12.01
#